data_AF-A0A8J5GZ03-F1
#
_entry.id   AF-A0A8J5GZ03-F1
#
_cell.length_a   1.000
_cell.length_b   1.000
_cell.length_c   1.000
_cell.angle_alpha   90.00
_cell.angle_beta   90.00
_cell.angle_gamma   90.00
#
_symmetry.space_group_name_H-M   'P 1'
#
loop_
_entity.id
_entity.type
_entity.pdbx_description
1 polymer ?
#
loop_
_entity_poly.entity_id
_entity_poly.type
_entity_poly.pdbx_seq_one_letter_code
_entity_poly.pdbx_strand_id
1 'polypeptide(L)'
;MNSDTWNRGMAVEDSTKPHGLRLVIEDYPYASDGLLLWSAIEEWVKRYVAAYYPDAESVLSDFELQSWYAEAVNVGHADVRYAPWWPRLSSPGELSSFLTTVVWLCSAQHAALNFGQYPLGGYIPNRPPLLRRLVPTEGDPEYEHFLSDPAKFFLASLPSLTQTTTFMTVIDTLSTHSVDEEYLGERPDPYTWTGDAEMVEAFHEFAAKVRRAEAEIGRRNADPDRRNRCGAGVLPYELMAPTSGPGITCRVSPPPSLPLYEDYQHPTSTWLVDVPTTSIRLMAVLAASTRLAVVTVASTQLASVPAASTQVGRPAAVGHG
;
A
#
# COMPACT_ATOMS: atom_id res chain seq x y z
N MET A 1 -5.27 8.82 -3.30
CA MET A 1 -4.04 9.63 -3.31
C MET A 1 -4.32 11.09 -2.94
N ASN A 2 -4.87 11.90 -3.85
CA ASN A 2 -4.99 13.36 -3.74
C ASN A 2 -5.42 13.90 -2.36
N SER A 3 -6.54 13.40 -1.81
CA SER A 3 -7.11 13.87 -0.54
C SER A 3 -6.20 13.62 0.67
N ASP A 4 -5.37 12.56 0.66
CA ASP A 4 -4.38 12.32 1.72
C ASP A 4 -3.27 13.39 1.69
N THR A 5 -2.71 13.67 0.50
CA THR A 5 -1.65 14.68 0.38
C THR A 5 -2.11 16.08 0.75
N TRP A 6 -3.38 16.43 0.45
CA TRP A 6 -3.99 17.68 0.91
C TRP A 6 -4.27 17.68 2.42
N ASN A 7 -4.94 16.64 2.96
CA ASN A 7 -5.30 16.58 4.38
C ASN A 7 -4.09 16.53 5.33
N ARG A 8 -2.94 16.01 4.87
CA ARG A 8 -1.66 16.04 5.61
C ARG A 8 -0.86 17.33 5.42
N GLY A 9 -1.36 18.31 4.67
CA GLY A 9 -0.65 19.56 4.37
C GLY A 9 0.57 19.39 3.45
N MET A 10 0.65 18.29 2.71
CA MET A 10 1.78 17.94 1.83
C MET A 10 1.56 18.40 0.37
N ALA A 11 0.36 18.85 0.03
CA ALA A 11 0.00 19.43 -1.26
C ALA A 11 -0.99 20.59 -1.08
N VAL A 12 -1.02 21.51 -2.05
CA VAL A 12 -2.03 22.56 -2.17
C VAL A 12 -2.72 22.49 -3.53
N GLU A 13 -3.97 22.94 -3.62
CA GLU A 13 -4.67 23.10 -4.90
C GLU A 13 -3.92 24.07 -5.82
N ASP A 14 -3.70 23.64 -7.06
CA ASP A 14 -3.05 24.44 -8.10
C ASP A 14 -3.53 23.89 -9.46
N SER A 15 -4.56 24.52 -10.03
CA SER A 15 -5.14 24.11 -11.32
C SER A 15 -4.21 24.30 -12.52
N THR A 16 -3.01 24.89 -12.32
CA THR A 16 -1.97 24.97 -13.35
C THR A 16 -1.04 23.74 -13.38
N LYS A 17 -1.17 22.84 -12.38
CA LYS A 17 -0.33 21.63 -12.27
C LYS A 17 -1.07 20.37 -12.70
N PRO A 18 -0.33 19.32 -13.12
CA PRO A 18 -0.87 17.97 -13.24
C PRO A 18 -1.65 17.57 -11.98
N HIS A 19 -2.77 16.86 -12.18
CA HIS A 19 -3.65 16.39 -11.11
C HIS A 19 -4.30 17.51 -10.24
N GLY A 20 -4.19 18.78 -10.65
CA GLY A 20 -4.78 19.93 -9.95
C GLY A 20 -4.11 20.28 -8.62
N LEU A 21 -2.92 19.74 -8.35
CA LEU A 21 -2.23 19.84 -7.06
C LEU A 21 -0.74 20.19 -7.25
N ARG A 22 -0.24 21.07 -6.39
CA ARG A 22 1.19 21.34 -6.22
C ARG A 22 1.67 20.77 -4.89
N LEU A 23 2.66 19.88 -4.93
CA LEU A 23 3.30 19.38 -3.71
C LEU A 23 4.01 20.51 -2.96
N VAL A 24 4.00 20.45 -1.62
CA VAL A 24 4.76 21.37 -0.74
C VAL A 24 6.25 20.99 -0.73
N ILE A 25 6.56 19.71 -0.92
CA ILE A 25 7.90 19.19 -1.18
C ILE A 25 7.92 18.64 -2.61
N GLU A 26 8.60 19.34 -3.53
CA GLU A 26 8.57 19.01 -4.97
C GLU A 26 9.27 17.68 -5.33
N ASP A 27 10.19 17.23 -4.50
CA ASP A 27 10.86 15.93 -4.58
C ASP A 27 10.42 15.03 -3.40
N TYR A 28 9.12 14.84 -3.21
CA TYR A 28 8.56 13.87 -2.25
C TYR A 28 8.22 12.57 -3.01
N PRO A 29 9.06 11.51 -2.95
CA PRO A 29 9.03 10.46 -3.98
C PRO A 29 7.72 9.66 -4.01
N TYR A 30 7.25 9.21 -2.85
CA TYR A 30 5.94 8.58 -2.67
C TYR A 30 4.80 9.41 -3.26
N ALA A 31 4.83 10.74 -3.07
CA ALA A 31 3.78 11.62 -3.57
C ALA A 31 3.89 11.88 -5.07
N SER A 32 5.09 12.21 -5.57
CA SER A 32 5.32 12.50 -6.99
C SER A 32 5.01 11.31 -7.88
N ASP A 33 5.25 10.09 -7.39
CA ASP A 33 5.16 8.86 -8.18
C ASP A 33 3.79 8.22 -8.02
N GLY A 34 3.25 8.22 -6.79
CA GLY A 34 1.89 7.81 -6.52
C GLY A 34 0.84 8.62 -7.29
N LEU A 35 1.10 9.92 -7.56
CA LEU A 35 0.25 10.73 -8.43
C LEU A 35 0.24 10.25 -9.90
N LEU A 36 1.36 9.72 -10.43
CA LEU A 36 1.39 9.15 -11.78
C LEU A 36 0.49 7.91 -11.87
N LEU A 37 0.65 6.98 -10.92
CA LEU A 37 -0.13 5.74 -10.89
C LEU A 37 -1.61 6.00 -10.56
N TRP A 38 -1.90 6.90 -9.61
CA TRP A 38 -3.27 7.34 -9.33
C TRP A 38 -3.94 7.88 -10.59
N SER A 39 -3.24 8.72 -11.37
CA SER A 39 -3.79 9.28 -12.61
C SER A 39 -4.05 8.22 -13.68
N ALA A 40 -3.18 7.20 -13.80
CA ALA A 40 -3.38 6.10 -14.74
C ALA A 40 -4.58 5.21 -14.32
N ILE A 41 -4.68 4.89 -13.03
CA ILE A 41 -5.79 4.12 -12.46
C ILE A 41 -7.11 4.88 -12.60
N GLU A 42 -7.13 6.17 -12.27
CA GLU A 42 -8.33 7.01 -12.32
C GLU A 42 -8.87 7.14 -13.75
N GLU A 43 -7.99 7.32 -14.75
CA GLU A 43 -8.40 7.43 -16.15
C GLU A 43 -8.94 6.10 -16.69
N TRP A 44 -8.28 4.98 -16.36
CA TRP A 44 -8.76 3.62 -16.68
C TRP A 44 -10.15 3.36 -16.07
N VAL A 45 -10.31 3.61 -14.77
CA VAL A 45 -11.56 3.40 -14.05
C VAL A 45 -12.67 4.33 -14.56
N LYS A 46 -12.36 5.59 -14.92
CA LYS A 46 -13.32 6.51 -15.54
C LYS A 46 -13.80 6.01 -16.90
N ARG A 47 -12.89 5.54 -17.78
CA ARG A 47 -13.28 4.99 -19.10
C ARG A 47 -14.10 3.70 -18.95
N TYR A 48 -13.66 2.78 -18.08
CA TYR A 48 -14.37 1.53 -17.82
C TYR A 48 -15.78 1.74 -17.25
N VAL A 49 -15.91 2.63 -16.25
CA VAL A 49 -17.22 2.96 -15.67
C VAL A 49 -18.12 3.66 -16.70
N ALA A 50 -17.61 4.61 -17.48
CA ALA A 50 -18.41 5.32 -18.48
C ALA A 50 -18.94 4.41 -19.62
N ALA A 51 -18.27 3.30 -19.92
CA ALA A 51 -18.71 2.33 -20.92
C ALA A 51 -19.92 1.48 -20.47
N TYR A 52 -20.04 1.21 -19.15
CA TYR A 52 -21.12 0.37 -18.60
C TYR A 52 -22.19 1.16 -17.83
N TYR A 53 -21.86 2.35 -17.34
CA TYR A 53 -22.72 3.22 -16.55
C TYR A 53 -22.69 4.65 -17.14
N PRO A 54 -23.47 4.93 -18.20
CA PRO A 54 -23.46 6.23 -18.87
C PRO A 54 -24.06 7.38 -18.05
N ASP A 55 -24.87 7.07 -17.02
CA ASP A 55 -25.66 8.05 -16.27
C ASP A 55 -25.93 7.60 -14.81
N ALA A 56 -26.66 8.40 -14.05
CA ALA A 56 -27.01 8.06 -12.66
C ALA A 56 -28.07 6.95 -12.53
N GLU A 57 -28.95 6.77 -13.53
CA GLU A 57 -30.01 5.76 -13.47
C GLU A 57 -29.44 4.35 -13.62
N SER A 58 -28.49 4.17 -14.53
CA SER A 58 -27.71 2.92 -14.69
C SER A 58 -26.96 2.52 -13.42
N VAL A 59 -26.40 3.45 -12.66
CA VAL A 59 -25.74 3.17 -11.36
C VAL A 59 -26.73 2.85 -10.25
N LEU A 60 -27.89 3.52 -10.23
CA LEU A 60 -28.91 3.35 -9.18
C LEU A 60 -29.83 2.14 -9.40
N SER A 61 -29.98 1.67 -10.64
CA SER A 61 -30.79 0.50 -11.00
C SER A 61 -30.02 -0.82 -10.96
N ASP A 62 -28.69 -0.80 -10.92
CA ASP A 62 -27.85 -1.98 -10.73
C ASP A 62 -27.96 -2.50 -9.28
N PHE A 63 -28.86 -3.46 -9.10
CA PHE A 63 -29.10 -4.11 -7.80
C PHE A 63 -27.87 -4.82 -7.24
N GLU A 64 -26.99 -5.36 -8.08
CA GLU A 64 -25.82 -6.14 -7.64
C GLU A 64 -24.72 -5.21 -7.13
N LEU A 65 -24.45 -4.12 -7.86
CA LEU A 65 -23.54 -3.05 -7.44
C LEU A 65 -24.00 -2.40 -6.13
N GLN A 66 -25.29 -2.04 -6.03
CA GLN A 66 -25.84 -1.43 -4.82
C GLN A 66 -25.85 -2.40 -3.64
N SER A 67 -26.13 -3.69 -3.86
CA SER A 67 -26.08 -4.71 -2.80
C SER A 67 -24.65 -4.98 -2.31
N TRP A 68 -23.69 -5.10 -3.22
CA TRP A 68 -22.27 -5.24 -2.88
C TRP A 68 -21.76 -4.06 -2.05
N TYR A 69 -22.08 -2.82 -2.46
CA TYR A 69 -21.68 -1.64 -1.70
C TYR A 69 -22.38 -1.58 -0.33
N ALA A 70 -23.67 -1.92 -0.26
CA ALA A 70 -24.40 -1.98 1.00
C ALA A 70 -23.81 -3.04 1.96
N GLU A 71 -23.38 -4.21 1.47
CA GLU A 71 -22.69 -5.22 2.27
C GLU A 71 -21.32 -4.73 2.75
N ALA A 72 -20.51 -4.14 1.85
CA ALA A 72 -19.19 -3.61 2.20
C ALA A 72 -19.26 -2.57 3.33
N VAL A 73 -20.25 -1.66 3.28
CA VAL A 73 -20.46 -0.62 4.31
C VAL A 73 -21.09 -1.19 5.58
N ASN A 74 -22.17 -1.96 5.48
CA ASN A 74 -22.98 -2.33 6.66
C ASN A 74 -22.55 -3.63 7.36
N VAL A 75 -21.81 -4.50 6.66
CA VAL A 75 -21.29 -5.77 7.19
C VAL A 75 -19.77 -5.74 7.25
N GLY A 76 -19.08 -5.40 6.16
CA GLY A 76 -17.62 -5.35 6.10
C GLY A 76 -17.00 -4.28 7.01
N HIS A 77 -17.60 -3.08 7.02
CA HIS A 77 -17.20 -1.93 7.86
C HIS A 77 -18.31 -1.51 8.83
N ALA A 78 -18.97 -2.51 9.43
CA ALA A 78 -20.16 -2.34 10.28
C ALA A 78 -19.95 -1.39 11.48
N ASP A 79 -18.72 -1.20 11.94
CA ASP A 79 -18.31 -0.29 13.01
C ASP A 79 -18.35 1.19 12.59
N VAL A 80 -17.98 1.50 11.35
CA VAL A 80 -17.95 2.86 10.77
C VAL A 80 -19.05 3.11 9.74
N ARG A 81 -20.05 2.22 9.62
CA ARG A 81 -21.15 2.29 8.63
C ARG A 81 -21.98 3.59 8.63
N TYR A 82 -21.95 4.36 9.72
CA TYR A 82 -22.64 5.66 9.83
C TYR A 82 -21.72 6.88 9.64
N ALA A 83 -20.47 6.67 9.22
CA ALA A 83 -19.52 7.76 9.02
C ALA A 83 -19.93 8.64 7.81
N PRO A 84 -19.84 9.98 7.92
CA PRO A 84 -20.37 10.90 6.90
C PRO A 84 -19.51 10.99 5.62
N TRP A 85 -18.40 10.25 5.55
CA TRP A 85 -17.50 10.22 4.40
C TRP A 85 -17.76 9.09 3.41
N TRP A 86 -18.69 8.16 3.71
CA TRP A 86 -19.12 7.16 2.73
C TRP A 86 -19.80 7.85 1.53
N PRO A 87 -19.34 7.62 0.28
CA PRO A 87 -20.05 8.11 -0.90
C PRO A 87 -21.44 7.46 -0.99
N ARG A 88 -22.38 8.09 -1.69
CA ARG A 88 -23.70 7.47 -1.94
C ARG A 88 -23.67 6.44 -3.08
N LEU A 89 -22.60 6.43 -3.89
CA LEU A 89 -22.46 5.57 -5.07
C LEU A 89 -23.70 5.68 -5.97
N SER A 90 -24.05 6.93 -6.27
CA SER A 90 -25.31 7.36 -6.90
C SER A 90 -25.12 8.00 -8.29
N SER A 91 -23.90 7.99 -8.82
CA SER A 91 -23.55 8.46 -10.16
C SER A 91 -22.26 7.82 -10.66
N PRO A 92 -22.00 7.82 -11.99
CA PRO A 92 -20.76 7.28 -12.55
C PRO A 92 -19.51 7.94 -11.96
N GLY A 93 -19.55 9.24 -11.67
CA GLY A 93 -18.44 9.97 -11.04
C GLY A 93 -18.15 9.52 -9.60
N GLU A 94 -19.19 9.33 -8.77
CA GLU A 94 -19.03 8.77 -7.42
C GLU A 94 -18.48 7.32 -7.48
N LEU A 95 -18.99 6.50 -8.41
CA LEU A 95 -18.55 5.13 -8.65
C LEU A 95 -17.08 5.07 -9.10
N SER A 96 -16.68 5.86 -10.11
CA SER A 96 -15.29 5.93 -10.55
C SER A 96 -14.34 6.37 -9.43
N SER A 97 -14.73 7.37 -8.62
CA SER A 97 -13.91 7.83 -7.50
C SER A 97 -13.73 6.75 -6.43
N PHE A 98 -14.79 5.98 -6.14
CA PHE A 98 -14.73 4.86 -5.20
C PHE A 98 -13.83 3.73 -5.72
N LEU A 99 -14.05 3.26 -6.95
CA LEU A 99 -13.27 2.18 -7.56
C LEU A 99 -11.79 2.56 -7.77
N THR A 100 -11.50 3.82 -8.16
CA THR A 100 -10.13 4.35 -8.20
C THR A 100 -9.44 4.22 -6.85
N THR A 101 -10.19 4.51 -5.77
CA THR A 101 -9.67 4.40 -4.40
C THR A 101 -9.41 2.94 -4.01
N VAL A 102 -10.30 2.01 -4.35
CA VAL A 102 -10.10 0.57 -4.08
C VAL A 102 -8.88 0.03 -4.84
N VAL A 103 -8.79 0.28 -6.16
CA VAL A 103 -7.66 -0.19 -6.98
C VAL A 103 -6.34 0.44 -6.51
N TRP A 104 -6.34 1.72 -6.12
CA TRP A 104 -5.18 2.38 -5.52
C TRP A 104 -4.73 1.71 -4.21
N LEU A 105 -5.68 1.44 -3.30
CA LEU A 105 -5.40 0.83 -2.00
C LEU A 105 -4.81 -0.57 -2.14
N CYS A 106 -5.37 -1.39 -3.04
CA CYS A 106 -4.96 -2.78 -3.22
C CYS A 106 -3.77 -3.00 -4.17
N SER A 107 -3.25 -1.94 -4.81
CA SER A 107 -2.05 -1.99 -5.65
C SER A 107 -0.95 -1.07 -5.12
N ALA A 108 -0.81 0.14 -5.68
CA ALA A 108 0.29 1.06 -5.43
C ALA A 108 0.44 1.48 -3.95
N GLN A 109 -0.66 1.67 -3.22
CA GLN A 109 -0.60 1.98 -1.79
C GLN A 109 -0.05 0.80 -0.97
N HIS A 110 -0.56 -0.41 -1.22
CA HIS A 110 -0.10 -1.61 -0.53
C HIS A 110 1.38 -1.87 -0.83
N ALA A 111 1.76 -1.87 -2.12
CA ALA A 111 3.13 -2.06 -2.57
C ALA A 111 4.12 -1.10 -1.86
N ALA A 112 3.78 0.19 -1.83
CA ALA A 112 4.64 1.23 -1.25
C ALA A 112 4.81 1.16 0.27
N LEU A 113 3.91 0.45 0.98
CA LEU A 113 4.02 0.19 2.43
C LEU A 113 4.60 -1.20 2.73
N ASN A 114 4.40 -2.16 1.83
CA ASN A 114 4.69 -3.58 2.06
C ASN A 114 6.11 -4.00 1.64
N PHE A 115 6.50 -3.78 0.38
CA PHE A 115 7.75 -4.35 -0.18
C PHE A 115 9.03 -3.66 0.32
N GLY A 116 8.89 -2.53 1.01
CA GLY A 116 9.99 -1.83 1.68
C GLY A 116 10.29 -2.33 3.10
N GLN A 117 9.51 -3.28 3.65
CA GLN A 117 9.64 -3.67 5.06
C GLN A 117 10.99 -4.34 5.37
N TYR A 118 11.43 -5.34 4.60
CA TYR A 118 12.74 -5.96 4.79
C TYR A 118 13.89 -5.08 4.27
N PRO A 119 13.84 -4.47 3.05
CA PRO A 119 14.91 -3.60 2.58
C PRO A 119 15.25 -2.43 3.50
N LEU A 120 14.27 -1.89 4.24
CA LEU A 120 14.49 -0.78 5.18
C LEU A 120 14.54 -1.22 6.66
N GLY A 121 13.95 -2.37 7.02
CA GLY A 121 13.78 -2.83 8.39
C GLY A 121 14.56 -4.07 8.79
N GLY A 122 15.16 -4.81 7.84
CA GLY A 122 16.00 -5.97 8.13
C GLY A 122 17.23 -5.62 8.97
N TYR A 123 17.75 -4.40 8.84
CA TYR A 123 18.67 -3.82 9.81
C TYR A 123 17.89 -3.18 10.98
N ILE A 124 17.58 -3.98 11.99
CA ILE A 124 16.76 -3.58 13.17
C ILE A 124 17.09 -2.20 13.77
N PRO A 125 18.36 -1.75 13.91
CA PRO A 125 18.65 -0.42 14.44
C PRO A 125 18.04 0.74 13.65
N ASN A 126 17.70 0.55 12.35
CA ASN A 126 17.04 1.56 11.51
C ASN A 126 15.51 1.59 11.69
N ARG A 127 14.89 0.45 12.03
CA ARG A 127 13.43 0.34 12.25
C ARG A 127 13.12 -0.69 13.36
N PRO A 128 13.38 -0.37 14.64
CA PRO A 128 13.10 -1.29 15.73
C PRO A 128 11.58 -1.47 15.91
N PRO A 129 11.06 -2.70 15.96
CA PRO A 129 9.63 -2.96 16.19
C PRO A 129 9.18 -2.64 17.62
N LEU A 130 10.11 -2.61 18.58
CA LEU A 130 9.89 -2.20 19.97
C LEU A 130 11.20 -1.73 20.59
N LEU A 131 11.09 -1.01 21.72
CA LEU A 131 12.20 -0.74 22.64
C LEU A 131 11.88 -1.36 24.00
N ARG A 132 12.89 -1.95 24.64
CA ARG A 132 12.80 -2.63 25.96
C ARG A 132 13.17 -1.72 27.14
N ARG A 133 13.43 -0.44 26.88
CA ARG A 133 13.84 0.58 27.85
C ARG A 133 13.14 1.90 27.54
N LEU A 134 12.90 2.71 28.57
CA LEU A 134 12.52 4.11 28.41
C LEU A 134 13.77 4.97 28.20
N VAL A 135 13.60 6.21 27.75
CA VAL A 135 14.67 7.22 27.80
C VAL A 135 14.87 7.61 29.27
N PRO A 136 16.08 7.51 29.85
CA PRO A 136 16.31 7.83 31.24
C PRO A 136 16.32 9.34 31.47
N THR A 137 15.94 9.75 32.68
CA THR A 137 15.87 11.14 33.14
C THR A 137 16.97 11.45 34.17
N GLU A 138 17.28 12.73 34.38
CA GLU A 138 18.29 13.15 35.36
C GLU A 138 17.94 12.63 36.77
N GLY A 139 18.82 11.80 37.32
CA GLY A 139 18.61 11.11 38.60
C GLY A 139 18.22 9.63 38.49
N ASP A 140 17.86 9.12 37.31
CA ASP A 140 17.67 7.68 37.11
C ASP A 140 19.00 6.92 37.19
N PRO A 141 19.05 5.71 37.79
CA PRO A 141 20.27 4.90 37.89
C PRO A 141 20.92 4.55 36.54
N GLU A 142 20.16 4.58 35.44
CA GLU A 142 20.69 4.32 34.10
C GLU A 142 21.12 5.60 33.34
N TYR A 143 20.86 6.79 33.88
CA TYR A 143 21.17 8.07 33.22
C TYR A 143 22.67 8.28 33.00
N GLU A 144 23.49 8.06 34.04
CA GLU A 144 24.95 8.09 33.95
C GLU A 144 25.47 7.05 32.94
N HIS A 145 24.84 5.87 32.85
CA HIS A 145 25.23 4.89 31.84
C HIS A 145 24.90 5.39 30.42
N PHE A 146 23.69 5.92 30.21
CA PHE A 146 23.28 6.53 28.94
C PHE A 146 24.22 7.66 28.50
N LEU A 147 24.64 8.55 29.40
CA LEU A 147 25.64 9.58 29.09
C LEU A 147 27.03 9.00 28.78
N SER A 148 27.46 7.96 29.50
CA SER A 148 28.78 7.35 29.30
C SER A 148 28.93 6.58 27.99
N ASP A 149 27.86 5.95 27.50
CA ASP A 149 27.86 5.14 26.28
C ASP A 149 26.43 5.09 25.67
N PRO A 150 26.02 6.17 24.95
CA PRO A 150 24.68 6.25 24.35
C PRO A 150 24.43 5.16 23.32
N ALA A 151 25.47 4.72 22.59
CA ALA A 151 25.37 3.69 21.57
C ALA A 151 25.06 2.33 22.18
N LYS A 152 25.77 1.94 23.25
CA LYS A 152 25.47 0.71 23.99
C LYS A 152 24.14 0.77 24.73
N PHE A 153 23.74 1.92 25.27
CA PHE A 153 22.40 2.08 25.84
C PHE A 153 21.31 1.86 24.79
N PHE A 154 21.46 2.44 23.60
CA PHE A 154 20.54 2.22 22.47
C PHE A 154 20.49 0.75 22.05
N LEU A 155 21.64 0.10 21.84
CA LEU A 155 21.71 -1.34 21.51
C LEU A 155 21.11 -2.22 22.63
N ALA A 156 21.30 -1.86 23.90
CA ALA A 156 20.67 -2.53 25.04
C ALA A 156 19.16 -2.27 25.16
N SER A 157 18.63 -1.26 24.45
CA SER A 157 17.21 -0.92 24.33
C SER A 157 16.52 -1.64 23.17
N LEU A 158 17.24 -2.02 22.11
CA LEU A 158 16.70 -2.78 20.97
C LEU A 158 16.11 -4.15 21.39
N PRO A 159 15.25 -4.81 20.57
CA PRO A 159 14.69 -6.13 20.88
C PRO A 159 15.76 -7.20 21.16
N SER A 160 15.40 -8.29 21.83
CA SER A 160 16.32 -9.44 21.99
C SER A 160 16.66 -10.07 20.63
N LEU A 161 17.69 -10.93 20.59
CA LEU A 161 18.03 -11.67 19.36
C LEU A 161 16.84 -12.50 18.85
N THR A 162 16.13 -13.20 19.73
CA THR A 162 14.93 -13.97 19.36
C THR A 162 13.83 -13.08 18.79
N GLN A 163 13.52 -11.95 19.43
CA GLN A 163 12.51 -11.00 18.95
C GLN A 163 12.91 -10.39 17.60
N THR A 164 14.19 -10.08 17.44
CA THR A 164 14.82 -9.62 16.18
C THR A 164 14.61 -10.64 15.08
N THR A 165 15.02 -11.90 15.28
CA THR A 165 14.88 -12.96 14.27
C THR A 165 13.41 -13.19 13.90
N THR A 166 12.49 -13.28 14.88
CA THR A 166 11.06 -13.45 14.61
C THR A 166 10.49 -12.30 13.79
N PHE A 167 10.83 -11.05 14.12
CA PHE A 167 10.38 -9.89 13.33
C PHE A 167 10.97 -9.91 11.92
N MET A 168 12.28 -10.16 11.78
CA MET A 168 12.97 -10.26 10.49
C MET A 168 12.32 -11.30 9.58
N THR A 169 12.06 -12.53 10.05
CA THR A 169 11.40 -13.58 9.25
C THR A 169 10.01 -13.17 8.77
N VAL A 170 9.25 -12.41 9.58
CA VAL A 170 7.94 -11.91 9.15
C VAL A 170 8.08 -10.85 8.05
N ILE A 171 8.94 -9.84 8.23
CA ILE A 171 9.09 -8.79 7.21
C ILE A 171 9.79 -9.29 5.93
N ASP A 172 10.66 -10.30 6.03
CA ASP A 172 11.29 -11.02 4.91
C ASP A 172 10.22 -11.70 4.03
N THR A 173 9.35 -12.50 4.67
CA THR A 173 8.20 -13.15 4.03
C THR A 173 7.27 -12.13 3.39
N LEU A 174 6.92 -11.05 4.10
CA LEU A 174 6.01 -10.03 3.59
C LEU A 174 6.60 -9.16 2.47
N SER A 175 7.93 -9.04 2.37
CA SER A 175 8.60 -8.25 1.32
C SER A 175 8.94 -9.06 0.06
N THR A 176 8.57 -10.33 0.03
CA THR A 176 8.87 -11.26 -1.07
C THR A 176 7.74 -11.28 -2.10
N HIS A 177 8.07 -10.98 -3.36
CA HIS A 177 7.16 -11.20 -4.48
C HIS A 177 7.05 -12.67 -4.85
N SER A 178 5.85 -13.12 -5.21
CA SER A 178 5.63 -14.47 -5.75
C SER A 178 6.32 -14.67 -7.11
N VAL A 179 6.51 -15.94 -7.49
CA VAL A 179 6.82 -16.32 -8.88
C VAL A 179 5.60 -16.21 -9.79
N ASP A 180 4.40 -16.34 -9.21
CA ASP A 180 3.09 -16.28 -9.88
C ASP A 180 2.38 -14.93 -9.63
N GLU A 181 3.14 -13.84 -9.43
CA GLU A 181 2.61 -12.52 -9.07
C GLU A 181 1.97 -11.79 -10.28
N GLU A 182 0.79 -11.20 -10.10
CA GLU A 182 0.11 -10.40 -11.13
C GLU A 182 0.28 -8.89 -10.89
N TYR A 183 0.96 -8.21 -11.80
CA TYR A 183 1.37 -6.83 -11.61
C TYR A 183 0.41 -5.78 -12.24
N LEU A 184 0.52 -4.52 -11.80
CA LEU A 184 -0.43 -3.48 -12.17
C LEU A 184 -0.41 -3.18 -13.68
N GLY A 185 -1.50 -3.48 -14.39
CA GLY A 185 -1.58 -3.33 -15.85
C GLY A 185 -1.04 -4.54 -16.62
N GLU A 186 -0.71 -5.63 -15.94
CA GLU A 186 -0.54 -6.96 -16.52
C GLU A 186 -1.81 -7.80 -16.28
N ARG A 187 -1.97 -8.90 -17.03
CA ARG A 187 -3.07 -9.84 -16.88
C ARG A 187 -2.76 -11.17 -17.59
N PRO A 188 -3.05 -12.36 -17.02
CA PRO A 188 -2.83 -13.65 -17.68
C PRO A 188 -3.66 -13.89 -18.94
N ASP A 189 -4.90 -13.36 -18.99
CA ASP A 189 -5.87 -13.59 -20.07
C ASP A 189 -6.24 -12.30 -20.86
N PRO A 190 -5.25 -11.57 -21.41
CA PRO A 190 -5.36 -10.15 -21.77
C PRO A 190 -6.45 -9.81 -22.81
N TYR A 191 -6.82 -10.77 -23.66
CA TYR A 191 -7.81 -10.58 -24.75
C TYR A 191 -9.16 -11.27 -24.49
N THR A 192 -9.29 -12.12 -23.47
CA THR A 192 -10.42 -13.06 -23.32
C THR A 192 -11.26 -12.83 -22.06
N TRP A 193 -10.77 -12.04 -21.12
CA TRP A 193 -11.51 -11.68 -19.89
C TRP A 193 -12.83 -10.93 -20.12
N THR A 194 -13.00 -10.37 -21.31
CA THR A 194 -14.23 -9.71 -21.75
C THR A 194 -14.41 -9.92 -23.26
N GLY A 195 -15.66 -10.03 -23.71
CA GLY A 195 -16.02 -9.98 -25.14
C GLY A 195 -16.08 -8.56 -25.71
N ASP A 196 -15.66 -7.57 -24.93
CA ASP A 196 -15.70 -6.14 -25.26
C ASP A 196 -14.33 -5.67 -25.75
N ALA A 197 -14.20 -5.51 -27.07
CA ALA A 197 -12.94 -5.13 -27.70
C ALA A 197 -12.46 -3.71 -27.31
N GLU A 198 -13.37 -2.79 -26.98
CA GLU A 198 -12.97 -1.44 -26.55
C GLU A 198 -12.35 -1.48 -25.15
N MET A 199 -12.89 -2.30 -24.25
CA MET A 199 -12.33 -2.46 -22.90
C MET A 199 -11.00 -3.22 -22.89
N VAL A 200 -10.75 -4.09 -23.87
CA VAL A 200 -9.42 -4.69 -24.10
C VAL A 200 -8.42 -3.63 -24.58
N GLU A 201 -8.79 -2.79 -25.55
CA GLU A 201 -7.92 -1.69 -26.01
C GLU A 201 -7.64 -0.66 -24.90
N ALA A 202 -8.67 -0.26 -24.15
CA ALA A 202 -8.55 0.65 -23.01
C ALA A 202 -7.66 0.06 -21.88
N PHE A 203 -7.65 -1.25 -21.68
CA PHE A 203 -6.73 -1.91 -20.75
C PHE A 203 -5.28 -1.88 -21.26
N HIS A 204 -5.06 -2.06 -22.56
CA HIS A 204 -3.72 -1.90 -23.16
C HIS A 204 -3.22 -0.44 -23.09
N GLU A 205 -4.10 0.56 -23.25
CA GLU A 205 -3.76 1.96 -22.98
C GLU A 205 -3.35 2.20 -21.53
N PHE A 206 -4.11 1.63 -20.57
CA PHE A 206 -3.79 1.69 -19.14
C PHE A 206 -2.41 1.09 -18.85
N ALA A 207 -2.16 -0.15 -19.32
CA ALA A 207 -0.87 -0.81 -19.20
C ALA A 207 0.29 0.03 -19.80
N ALA A 208 0.05 0.71 -20.92
CA ALA A 208 1.01 1.65 -21.50
C ALA A 208 1.20 2.94 -20.69
N LYS A 209 0.18 3.41 -19.95
CA LYS A 209 0.29 4.53 -18.99
C LYS A 209 1.09 4.11 -17.75
N VAL A 210 0.89 2.90 -17.23
CA VAL A 210 1.68 2.35 -16.11
C VAL A 210 3.17 2.21 -16.48
N ARG A 211 3.51 1.64 -17.64
CA ARG A 211 4.90 1.59 -18.13
C ARG A 211 5.52 2.97 -18.38
N ARG A 212 4.73 3.98 -18.76
CA ARG A 212 5.21 5.38 -18.86
C ARG A 212 5.47 6.00 -17.48
N ALA A 213 4.67 5.67 -16.47
CA ALA A 213 4.93 6.10 -15.10
C ALA A 213 6.23 5.48 -14.56
N GLU A 214 6.47 4.18 -14.82
CA GLU A 214 7.72 3.50 -14.50
C GLU A 214 8.96 4.20 -15.11
N ALA A 215 8.92 4.49 -16.42
CA ALA A 215 10.03 5.15 -17.11
C ALA A 215 10.34 6.55 -16.54
N GLU A 216 9.30 7.31 -16.13
CA GLU A 216 9.47 8.59 -15.45
C GLU A 216 10.01 8.44 -14.02
N ILE A 217 9.63 7.40 -13.28
CA ILE A 217 10.22 7.06 -11.97
C ILE A 217 11.71 6.73 -12.10
N GLY A 218 12.07 5.90 -13.08
CA GLY A 218 13.47 5.60 -13.41
C GLY A 218 14.26 6.86 -13.80
N ARG A 219 13.68 7.73 -14.64
CA ARG A 219 14.29 9.02 -15.00
C ARG A 219 14.49 9.93 -13.78
N ARG A 220 13.54 9.96 -12.83
CA ARG A 220 13.66 10.73 -11.58
C ARG A 220 14.70 10.15 -10.63
N ASN A 221 14.89 8.83 -10.60
CA ASN A 221 15.94 8.18 -9.79
C ASN A 221 17.34 8.40 -10.38
N ALA A 222 17.45 8.63 -11.69
CA ALA A 222 18.70 8.99 -12.36
C ALA A 222 19.04 10.50 -12.32
N ASP A 223 18.16 11.33 -11.73
CA ASP A 223 18.23 12.80 -11.71
C ASP A 223 19.05 13.27 -10.47
N PRO A 224 20.29 13.78 -10.63
CA PRO A 224 21.19 14.07 -9.50
C PRO A 224 20.74 15.26 -8.64
N ASP A 225 19.82 16.09 -9.12
CA ASP A 225 19.21 17.17 -8.35
C ASP A 225 18.07 16.65 -7.44
N ARG A 226 17.56 15.44 -7.67
CA ARG A 226 16.50 14.78 -6.88
C ARG A 226 17.03 14.01 -5.68
N ARG A 227 17.61 14.77 -4.76
CA ARG A 227 18.36 14.25 -3.59
C ARG A 227 17.53 13.47 -2.57
N ASN A 228 16.19 13.52 -2.63
CA ASN A 228 15.35 12.71 -1.74
C ASN A 228 15.09 11.30 -2.30
N ARG A 229 15.57 11.00 -3.52
CA ARG A 229 15.32 9.75 -4.23
C ARG A 229 16.48 8.76 -4.18
N CYS A 230 17.71 9.28 -4.26
CA CYS A 230 18.96 8.52 -4.30
C CYS A 230 20.03 9.28 -3.52
N GLY A 231 20.81 8.60 -2.67
CA GLY A 231 21.81 9.28 -1.85
C GLY A 231 22.72 8.35 -1.04
N ALA A 232 23.63 8.92 -0.26
CA ALA A 232 24.54 8.15 0.58
C ALA A 232 23.77 7.38 1.66
N GLY A 233 23.69 6.06 1.52
CA GLY A 233 22.89 5.19 2.39
C GLY A 233 21.38 5.15 2.05
N VAL A 234 20.95 5.81 0.97
CA VAL A 234 19.56 5.84 0.51
C VAL A 234 19.43 5.11 -0.83
N LEU A 235 18.79 3.93 -0.78
CA LEU A 235 18.43 3.17 -1.98
C LEU A 235 17.49 3.99 -2.88
N PRO A 236 17.56 3.83 -4.23
CA PRO A 236 16.62 4.44 -5.15
C PRO A 236 15.16 4.20 -4.76
N TYR A 237 14.34 5.26 -4.76
CA TYR A 237 12.91 5.09 -4.48
C TYR A 237 12.19 4.40 -5.63
N GLU A 238 12.01 3.09 -5.50
CA GLU A 238 11.41 2.21 -6.50
C GLU A 238 10.18 1.44 -5.99
N LEU A 239 9.74 1.72 -4.77
CA LEU A 239 8.53 1.17 -4.14
C LEU A 239 7.21 1.56 -4.83
N MET A 240 7.26 2.53 -5.74
CA MET A 240 6.18 2.91 -6.66
C MET A 240 6.52 2.59 -8.12
N ALA A 241 7.70 2.02 -8.42
CA ALA A 241 7.99 1.50 -9.75
C ALA A 241 7.14 0.25 -9.98
N PRO A 242 6.31 0.19 -11.04
CA PRO A 242 5.62 -1.02 -11.46
C PRO A 242 6.58 -2.10 -12.03
N THR A 243 7.82 -2.24 -11.50
CA THR A 243 8.81 -3.26 -11.95
C THR A 243 9.81 -3.82 -10.89
N SER A 244 9.94 -5.15 -10.63
CA SER A 244 10.68 -6.05 -9.65
C SER A 244 10.64 -7.55 -10.04
N GLY A 245 11.71 -8.33 -9.84
CA GLY A 245 11.63 -9.81 -9.95
C GLY A 245 10.83 -10.51 -8.84
N PRO A 246 10.67 -11.85 -8.89
CA PRO A 246 10.31 -12.63 -7.69
C PRO A 246 11.39 -12.48 -6.61
N GLY A 247 11.03 -12.67 -5.33
CA GLY A 247 11.94 -12.43 -4.21
C GLY A 247 11.83 -11.01 -3.62
N ILE A 248 12.84 -10.61 -2.82
CA ILE A 248 12.88 -9.30 -2.15
C ILE A 248 13.70 -8.31 -2.98
N THR A 249 13.07 -7.22 -3.42
CA THR A 249 13.65 -6.30 -4.41
C THR A 249 13.50 -4.82 -4.11
N CYS A 250 12.51 -4.43 -3.28
CA CYS A 250 12.05 -3.05 -3.09
C CYS A 250 11.29 -2.43 -4.30
N ARG A 251 10.66 -3.23 -5.22
CA ARG A 251 9.99 -2.76 -6.48
C ARG A 251 8.73 -3.61 -6.90
N VAL A 252 8.25 -3.72 -8.19
CA VAL A 252 7.03 -4.55 -8.64
C VAL A 252 6.89 -5.13 -10.16
N SER A 253 7.49 -6.25 -10.71
CA SER A 253 7.72 -6.74 -12.18
C SER A 253 9.07 -6.48 -13.01
N PRO A 254 10.18 -7.26 -13.04
CA PRO A 254 11.62 -6.81 -13.04
C PRO A 254 12.19 -5.82 -14.11
N PRO A 255 13.33 -5.11 -13.82
CA PRO A 255 14.06 -4.34 -14.83
C PRO A 255 14.75 -5.24 -15.89
N PRO A 256 14.74 -4.86 -17.18
CA PRO A 256 15.16 -5.75 -18.26
C PRO A 256 16.68 -5.76 -18.52
N SER A 257 17.47 -6.46 -17.70
CA SER A 257 18.61 -7.29 -18.14
C SER A 257 19.47 -7.86 -17.00
N LEU A 258 19.57 -9.19 -16.93
CA LEU A 258 20.80 -10.00 -16.83
C LEU A 258 20.42 -11.49 -16.99
N PRO A 259 21.26 -12.36 -17.57
CA PRO A 259 20.84 -13.70 -17.97
C PRO A 259 21.06 -14.80 -16.91
N LEU A 260 20.15 -15.77 -16.93
CA LEU A 260 20.25 -17.15 -16.41
C LEU A 260 20.43 -17.38 -14.89
N TYR A 261 19.40 -18.00 -14.30
CA TYR A 261 19.57 -19.39 -13.87
C TYR A 261 18.31 -20.19 -14.25
N GLU A 262 18.48 -21.47 -14.62
CA GLU A 262 17.38 -22.34 -15.10
C GLU A 262 16.82 -23.23 -13.98
N ASP A 263 15.64 -23.80 -14.26
CA ASP A 263 14.97 -24.92 -13.57
C ASP A 263 14.70 -24.83 -12.06
N TYR A 264 13.43 -24.56 -11.73
CA TYR A 264 12.68 -25.43 -10.81
C TYR A 264 11.18 -25.42 -11.15
N GLN A 265 10.71 -26.43 -11.89
CA GLN A 265 9.27 -26.65 -12.12
C GLN A 265 8.69 -27.64 -11.10
N HIS A 266 7.63 -27.25 -10.40
CA HIS A 266 6.67 -28.18 -9.80
C HIS A 266 5.24 -27.68 -10.04
N PRO A 267 4.36 -28.48 -10.69
CA PRO A 267 3.01 -28.05 -11.01
C PRO A 267 2.02 -28.38 -9.87
N THR A 268 1.33 -27.36 -9.35
CA THR A 268 0.08 -27.53 -8.59
C THR A 268 -1.03 -26.67 -9.17
N SER A 269 -1.52 -27.06 -10.34
CA SER A 269 -2.76 -26.50 -10.88
C SER A 269 -3.96 -26.94 -10.03
N THR A 270 -4.89 -26.03 -9.74
CA THR A 270 -6.18 -26.35 -9.12
C THR A 270 -7.25 -25.46 -9.74
N TRP A 271 -7.87 -25.97 -10.81
CA TRP A 271 -9.01 -25.35 -11.48
C TRP A 271 -10.25 -25.40 -10.58
N LEU A 272 -10.98 -24.29 -10.46
CA LEU A 272 -12.27 -24.26 -9.76
C LEU A 272 -13.28 -23.30 -10.43
N VAL A 273 -14.24 -23.94 -11.13
CA VAL A 273 -15.61 -23.53 -11.44
C VAL A 273 -15.87 -22.44 -12.52
N ASP A 274 -16.40 -22.91 -13.65
CA ASP A 274 -17.25 -22.14 -14.59
C ASP A 274 -18.58 -21.72 -13.94
N VAL A 275 -18.93 -20.43 -13.98
CA VAL A 275 -20.33 -19.96 -13.78
C VAL A 275 -20.64 -18.79 -14.74
N PRO A 276 -21.60 -18.92 -15.67
CA PRO A 276 -21.90 -17.88 -16.64
C PRO A 276 -22.98 -16.91 -16.17
N THR A 277 -22.62 -15.67 -15.83
CA THR A 277 -23.56 -14.52 -15.82
C THR A 277 -22.82 -13.19 -15.96
N THR A 278 -23.48 -12.18 -16.53
CA THR A 278 -22.86 -10.95 -17.05
C THR A 278 -22.20 -10.06 -15.98
N SER A 279 -22.57 -10.21 -14.72
CA SER A 279 -22.28 -9.30 -13.61
C SER A 279 -20.89 -9.47 -12.96
N ILE A 280 -20.18 -10.55 -13.26
CA ILE A 280 -18.91 -10.93 -12.60
C ILE A 280 -17.73 -9.99 -12.95
N ARG A 281 -17.88 -9.10 -13.94
CA ARG A 281 -16.78 -8.33 -14.53
C ARG A 281 -16.03 -7.39 -13.56
N LEU A 282 -16.66 -6.94 -12.47
CA LEU A 282 -16.01 -6.17 -11.42
C LEU A 282 -15.39 -7.05 -10.31
N MET A 283 -15.96 -8.24 -10.08
CA MET A 283 -15.57 -9.14 -8.97
C MET A 283 -14.14 -9.67 -9.09
N ALA A 284 -13.60 -9.84 -10.31
CA ALA A 284 -12.23 -10.32 -10.51
C ALA A 284 -11.18 -9.39 -9.86
N VAL A 285 -11.37 -8.06 -10.00
CA VAL A 285 -10.48 -7.04 -9.39
C VAL A 285 -10.66 -6.98 -7.85
N LEU A 286 -11.87 -7.29 -7.38
CA LEU A 286 -12.23 -7.24 -5.96
C LEU A 286 -11.87 -8.51 -5.19
N ALA A 287 -11.80 -9.68 -5.83
CA ALA A 287 -11.45 -10.94 -5.16
C ALA A 287 -10.03 -10.92 -4.57
N ALA A 288 -9.09 -10.22 -5.21
CA ALA A 288 -7.77 -9.91 -4.66
C ALA A 288 -7.87 -8.94 -3.46
N SER A 289 -8.70 -7.91 -3.58
CA SER A 289 -8.93 -6.89 -2.53
C SER A 289 -9.45 -7.50 -1.22
N THR A 290 -10.41 -8.43 -1.29
CA THR A 290 -10.96 -9.10 -0.09
C THR A 290 -9.92 -9.96 0.64
N ARG A 291 -8.95 -10.53 -0.08
CA ARG A 291 -7.82 -11.26 0.55
C ARG A 291 -6.79 -10.30 1.17
N LEU A 292 -6.47 -9.20 0.50
CA LEU A 292 -5.59 -8.14 1.05
C LEU A 292 -6.17 -7.50 2.32
N ALA A 293 -7.50 -7.35 2.41
CA ALA A 293 -8.15 -6.81 3.61
C ALA A 293 -7.86 -7.66 4.86
N VAL A 294 -7.90 -8.99 4.73
CA VAL A 294 -7.58 -9.92 5.84
C VAL A 294 -6.12 -9.78 6.28
N VAL A 295 -5.18 -9.67 5.34
CA VAL A 295 -3.76 -9.43 5.64
C VAL A 295 -3.55 -8.06 6.31
N THR A 296 -4.23 -7.02 5.84
CA THR A 296 -4.16 -5.66 6.40
C THR A 296 -4.68 -5.60 7.84
N VAL A 297 -5.78 -6.30 8.14
CA VAL A 297 -6.29 -6.45 9.51
C VAL A 297 -5.29 -7.17 10.41
N ALA A 298 -4.66 -8.25 9.93
CA ALA A 298 -3.64 -8.97 10.70
C ALA A 298 -2.41 -8.08 10.99
N SER A 299 -1.91 -7.33 10.01
CA SER A 299 -0.82 -6.35 10.20
C SER A 299 -1.18 -5.26 11.20
N THR A 300 -2.44 -4.79 11.21
CA THR A 300 -2.92 -3.77 12.14
C THR A 300 -3.07 -4.33 13.57
N GLN A 301 -3.57 -5.56 13.71
CA GLN A 301 -3.69 -6.23 15.01
C GLN A 301 -2.34 -6.58 15.65
N LEU A 302 -1.33 -6.91 14.84
CA LEU A 302 0.05 -7.10 15.33
C LEU A 302 0.70 -5.80 15.83
N ALA A 303 0.28 -4.64 15.33
CA ALA A 303 0.69 -3.34 15.84
C ALA A 303 -0.06 -2.93 17.12
N SER A 304 -1.26 -3.47 17.37
CA SER A 304 -2.10 -3.13 18.52
C SER A 304 -1.99 -4.13 19.69
N VAL A 305 -0.80 -4.27 20.27
CA VAL A 305 -0.66 -4.94 21.58
C VAL A 305 -1.37 -4.09 22.65
N PRO A 306 -2.35 -4.61 23.40
CA PRO A 306 -3.09 -3.81 24.38
C PRO A 306 -2.18 -3.40 25.55
N ALA A 307 -2.14 -2.10 25.83
CA ALA A 307 -1.37 -1.55 26.94
C ALA A 307 -1.92 -2.02 28.30
N ALA A 308 -1.27 -3.03 28.88
CA ALA A 308 -1.57 -3.56 30.21
C ALA A 308 -1.40 -2.45 31.27
N SER A 309 -2.51 -1.79 31.61
CA SER A 309 -2.53 -0.59 32.42
C SER A 309 -2.09 -0.87 33.85
N THR A 310 -0.82 -0.58 34.16
CA THR A 310 -0.27 -0.83 35.49
C THR A 310 -0.83 0.21 36.46
N GLN A 311 -1.76 -0.19 37.34
CA GLN A 311 -2.21 0.67 38.42
C GLN A 311 -1.07 0.88 39.42
N VAL A 312 -0.35 2.00 39.28
CA VAL A 312 0.63 2.45 40.27
C VAL A 312 -0.12 2.85 41.54
N GLY A 313 0.02 2.05 42.59
CA GLY A 313 -0.60 2.32 43.89
C GLY A 313 -0.10 3.64 44.48
N ARG A 314 -1.02 4.48 44.97
CA ARG A 314 -0.65 5.68 45.73
C ARG A 314 0.07 5.28 47.03
N PRO A 315 1.13 6.00 47.46
CA PRO A 315 1.69 5.82 48.79
C PRO A 315 0.65 6.19 49.86
N ALA A 316 0.63 5.44 50.96
CA ALA A 316 -0.27 5.73 52.08
C ALA A 316 0.18 7.01 52.81
N ALA A 317 -0.76 7.91 53.08
CA ALA A 317 -0.51 9.10 53.88
C ALA A 317 -0.36 8.71 55.37
N VAL A 318 0.73 9.15 55.99
CA VAL A 318 0.92 9.02 57.45
C VAL A 318 0.01 10.04 58.14
N GLY A 319 -1.04 9.56 58.81
CA GLY A 319 -1.88 10.38 59.69
C GLY A 319 -1.40 10.29 61.14
N HIS A 320 -1.24 11.43 61.81
CA HIS A 320 -1.00 11.47 63.25
C HIS A 320 -2.27 11.08 64.04
N GLY A 321 -2.07 10.30 65.11
CA GLY A 321 -3.04 9.95 66.15
C GLY A 321 -2.27 9.42 67.36
#